data_AF-A0A1F8DWS1-F1
#
_entry.id   AF-A0A1F8DWS1-F1
#
_cell.length_a   1.000
_cell.length_b   1.000
_cell.length_c   1.000
_cell.angle_alpha   90.00
_cell.angle_beta   90.00
_cell.angle_gamma   90.00
#
_symmetry.space_group_name_H-M   'P 1'
#
loop_
_entity.id
_entity.type
_entity.pdbx_description
1 polymer ?
#
loop_
_entity_poly.entity_id
_entity_poly.type
_entity_poly.pdbx_seq_one_letter_code
_entity_poly.pdbx_strand_id
1 'polypeptide(L)'
;MKLKKIVHFFDKFEDKVRAILARHPVVYAMIGSIGIILLWRGIWGIADEYGMSSVTSIIVGTVILLVTGLFVSFFVGEQIIISGINEEKRIDEETEEEVKFQSISRIQMQWKLEGMLKKLDRRLERLEEKLGTTPPHEKADKTQIK
;
A
#
# COMPACT_ATOMS: atom_id res chain seq x y z
N MET A 1 -5.95 -19.14 -32.80
CA MET A 1 -5.39 -20.37 -32.17
C MET A 1 -3.85 -20.46 -32.20
N LYS A 2 -3.14 -19.86 -33.18
CA LYS A 2 -1.66 -19.89 -33.25
C LYS A 2 -0.96 -18.94 -32.26
N LEU A 3 -1.49 -17.71 -32.08
CA LEU A 3 -0.93 -16.71 -31.15
C LEU A 3 -0.84 -17.21 -29.70
N LYS A 4 -1.90 -17.87 -29.17
CA LYS A 4 -1.88 -18.43 -27.81
C LYS A 4 -0.80 -19.50 -27.61
N LYS A 5 -0.50 -20.31 -28.63
CA LYS A 5 0.57 -21.33 -28.56
C LYS A 5 1.96 -20.71 -28.55
N ILE A 6 2.16 -19.64 -29.34
CA ILE A 6 3.41 -18.88 -29.36
C ILE A 6 3.63 -18.17 -28.02
N VAL A 7 2.62 -17.48 -27.51
CA VAL A 7 2.69 -16.82 -26.19
C VAL A 7 3.02 -17.84 -25.10
N HIS A 8 2.34 -18.99 -25.08
CA HIS A 8 2.61 -20.03 -24.08
C HIS A 8 4.00 -20.69 -24.23
N PHE A 9 4.55 -20.75 -25.45
CA PHE A 9 5.92 -21.22 -25.67
C PHE A 9 6.96 -20.24 -25.11
N PHE A 10 6.78 -18.94 -25.35
CA PHE A 10 7.65 -17.90 -24.81
C PHE A 10 7.56 -17.83 -23.29
N ASP A 11 6.37 -17.94 -22.71
CA ASP A 11 6.12 -17.97 -21.27
C ASP A 11 6.94 -19.09 -20.58
N LYS A 12 6.84 -20.32 -21.09
CA LYS A 12 7.57 -21.48 -20.56
C LYS A 12 9.09 -21.40 -20.77
N PHE A 13 9.55 -20.72 -21.81
CA PHE A 13 10.96 -20.47 -22.05
C PHE A 13 11.50 -19.39 -21.11
N GLU A 14 10.76 -18.30 -20.96
CA GLU A 14 11.07 -17.21 -20.04
C GLU A 14 11.19 -17.73 -18.60
N ASP A 15 10.25 -18.55 -18.14
CA ASP A 15 10.29 -19.13 -16.80
C ASP A 15 11.55 -19.96 -16.55
N LYS A 16 11.97 -20.76 -17.54
CA LYS A 16 13.19 -21.57 -17.44
C LYS A 16 14.44 -20.71 -17.42
N VAL A 17 14.52 -19.72 -18.31
CA VAL A 17 15.64 -18.79 -18.38
C VAL A 17 15.73 -17.99 -17.08
N ARG A 18 14.59 -17.50 -16.57
CA ARG A 18 14.48 -16.78 -15.30
C ARG A 18 14.92 -17.64 -14.11
N ALA A 19 14.52 -18.91 -14.05
CA ALA A 19 14.93 -19.82 -12.98
C ALA A 19 16.45 -20.11 -12.98
N ILE A 20 17.07 -20.17 -14.16
CA ILE A 20 18.52 -20.39 -14.30
C ILE A 20 19.30 -19.11 -13.98
N LEU A 21 18.83 -17.96 -14.47
CA LEU A 21 19.49 -16.65 -14.28
C LEU A 21 19.32 -16.07 -12.89
N ALA A 22 18.25 -16.41 -12.15
CA ALA A 22 18.08 -15.99 -10.76
C ALA A 22 19.24 -16.44 -9.85
N ARG A 23 19.98 -17.48 -10.25
CA ARG A 23 21.18 -17.98 -9.54
C ARG A 23 22.44 -17.15 -9.83
N HIS A 24 22.46 -16.35 -10.91
CA HIS A 24 23.60 -15.55 -11.35
C HIS A 24 23.18 -14.13 -11.81
N PRO A 25 22.83 -13.24 -10.87
CA PRO A 25 22.29 -11.91 -11.18
C PRO A 25 23.24 -11.01 -11.99
N VAL A 26 24.57 -11.18 -11.86
CA VAL A 26 25.55 -10.37 -12.60
C VAL A 26 25.59 -10.73 -14.08
N VAL A 27 25.58 -12.02 -14.41
CA VAL A 27 25.59 -12.50 -15.81
C VAL A 27 24.26 -12.14 -16.49
N TYR A 28 23.17 -12.22 -15.74
CA TYR A 28 21.87 -11.75 -16.19
C TYR A 28 21.89 -10.28 -16.60
N ALA A 29 22.42 -9.41 -15.72
CA ALA A 29 22.52 -7.99 -15.99
C ALA A 29 23.38 -7.71 -17.24
N MET A 30 24.52 -8.38 -17.39
CA MET A 30 25.37 -8.23 -18.58
C MET A 30 24.66 -8.59 -19.89
N ILE A 31 24.04 -9.77 -19.95
CA ILE A 31 23.32 -10.23 -21.16
C ILE A 31 22.13 -9.32 -21.44
N GLY A 32 21.40 -8.93 -20.40
CA GLY A 32 20.28 -7.99 -20.49
C GLY A 32 20.72 -6.64 -21.06
N SER A 33 21.79 -6.05 -20.53
CA SER A 33 22.35 -4.78 -21.02
C SER A 33 22.77 -4.86 -22.49
N ILE A 34 23.45 -5.95 -22.89
CA ILE A 34 23.81 -6.18 -24.31
C ILE A 34 22.55 -6.22 -25.18
N GLY A 35 21.53 -6.97 -24.75
CA GLY A 35 20.26 -7.08 -25.45
C GLY A 35 19.57 -5.73 -25.65
N ILE A 36 19.50 -4.90 -24.60
CA ILE A 36 18.89 -3.56 -24.65
C ILE A 36 19.65 -2.65 -25.62
N ILE A 37 20.98 -2.63 -25.56
CA ILE A 37 21.81 -1.81 -26.45
C ILE A 37 21.64 -2.24 -27.91
N LEU A 38 21.67 -3.55 -28.19
CA LEU A 38 21.48 -4.08 -29.55
C LEU A 38 20.07 -3.81 -30.07
N LEU A 39 19.05 -3.93 -29.22
CA LEU A 39 17.67 -3.63 -29.59
C LEU A 39 17.53 -2.16 -30.00
N TRP A 40 18.02 -1.25 -29.15
CA TRP A 40 18.03 0.18 -29.48
C TRP A 40 18.79 0.43 -30.78
N ARG A 41 20.01 -0.10 -30.91
CA ARG A 41 20.83 0.00 -32.12
C ARG A 41 20.11 -0.47 -33.39
N GLY A 42 19.36 -1.56 -33.30
CA GLY A 42 18.55 -2.09 -34.39
C GLY A 42 17.42 -1.16 -34.80
N ILE A 43 16.73 -0.52 -33.84
CA ILE A 43 15.66 0.44 -34.13
C ILE A 43 16.20 1.64 -34.94
N TRP A 44 17.37 2.18 -34.56
CA TRP A 44 18.03 3.23 -35.36
C TRP A 44 18.48 2.73 -36.73
N GLY A 45 19.06 1.52 -36.79
CA GLY A 45 19.49 0.92 -38.05
C GLY A 45 18.35 0.77 -39.06
N ILE A 46 17.16 0.39 -38.60
CA ILE A 46 15.97 0.35 -39.44
C ILE A 46 15.65 1.76 -39.96
N ALA A 47 15.60 2.77 -39.09
CA ALA A 47 15.31 4.14 -39.53
C ALA A 47 16.35 4.66 -40.56
N ASP A 48 17.63 4.34 -40.34
CA ASP A 48 18.73 4.72 -41.22
C ASP A 48 18.65 4.01 -42.58
N GLU A 49 18.35 2.70 -42.61
CA GLU A 49 18.19 1.90 -43.84
C GLU A 49 17.02 2.38 -44.69
N TYR A 50 15.93 2.82 -44.06
CA TYR A 50 14.79 3.43 -44.75
C TYR A 50 15.03 4.90 -45.15
N GLY A 51 16.21 5.46 -44.87
CA GLY A 51 16.56 6.84 -45.19
C GLY A 51 15.67 7.86 -44.47
N MET A 52 15.16 7.52 -43.27
CA MET A 52 14.27 8.41 -42.53
C MET A 52 15.06 9.63 -42.06
N SER A 53 14.72 10.80 -42.59
CA SER A 53 15.27 12.07 -42.10
C SER A 53 14.95 12.26 -40.62
N SER A 54 15.79 13.00 -39.89
CA SER A 54 15.58 13.28 -38.47
C SER A 54 14.19 13.83 -38.16
N VAL A 55 13.66 14.68 -39.06
CA VAL A 55 12.31 15.26 -38.93
C VAL A 55 11.23 14.19 -39.07
N THR A 56 11.36 13.30 -40.06
CA THR A 56 10.40 12.20 -40.27
C THR A 56 10.37 11.26 -39.05
N SER A 57 11.53 10.93 -38.49
CA SER A 57 11.64 10.09 -37.30
C SER A 57 11.01 10.75 -36.07
N ILE A 58 11.16 12.06 -35.90
CA ILE A 58 10.51 12.82 -34.82
C ILE A 58 8.98 12.78 -34.97
N ILE A 59 8.46 13.01 -36.19
CA ILE A 59 7.00 13.02 -36.43
C ILE A 59 6.40 11.63 -36.18
N VAL A 60 6.99 10.59 -36.77
CA VAL A 60 6.51 9.21 -36.60
C VAL A 60 6.62 8.77 -35.14
N GLY A 61 7.74 9.06 -34.48
CA GLY A 61 7.93 8.77 -33.06
C GLY A 61 6.88 9.48 -32.18
N THR A 62 6.62 10.76 -32.43
CA THR A 62 5.61 11.53 -31.70
C THR A 62 4.21 10.93 -31.88
N VAL A 63 3.83 10.56 -33.11
CA VAL A 63 2.54 9.94 -33.38
C VAL A 63 2.41 8.59 -32.67
N ILE A 64 3.44 7.74 -32.72
CA ILE A 64 3.44 6.45 -32.01
C ILE A 64 3.29 6.66 -30.50
N LEU A 65 4.04 7.61 -29.93
CA LEU A 65 4.00 7.92 -28.49
C LEU A 65 2.64 8.48 -28.05
N LEU A 66 1.98 9.27 -28.90
CA LEU A 66 0.63 9.78 -28.63
C LEU A 66 -0.42 8.67 -28.72
N VAL A 67 -0.36 7.82 -29.75
CA VAL A 67 -1.32 6.71 -29.95
C VAL A 67 -1.21 5.68 -28.82
N THR A 68 0.00 5.38 -28.38
CA THR A 68 0.24 4.45 -27.25
C THR A 68 -0.05 5.08 -25.88
N GLY A 69 -0.30 6.39 -25.81
CA GLY A 69 -0.46 7.13 -24.55
C GLY A 69 0.84 7.28 -23.75
N LEU A 70 1.96 6.75 -24.25
CA LEU A 70 3.25 6.80 -23.57
C LEU A 70 3.81 8.22 -23.50
N PHE A 71 3.48 9.10 -24.45
CA PHE A 71 3.89 10.50 -24.39
C PHE A 71 3.38 11.16 -23.10
N VAL A 72 2.08 11.04 -22.82
CA VAL A 72 1.50 11.65 -21.61
C VAL A 72 2.00 10.94 -20.35
N SER A 73 2.14 9.61 -20.38
CA SER A 73 2.63 8.84 -19.23
C SER A 73 4.08 9.20 -18.85
N PHE A 74 5.00 9.27 -19.81
CA PHE A 74 6.40 9.62 -19.54
C PHE A 74 6.59 11.10 -19.17
N PHE A 75 5.90 12.03 -19.85
CA PHE A 75 6.11 13.46 -19.64
C PHE A 75 5.28 14.06 -18.49
N VAL A 76 4.12 13.47 -18.17
CA VAL A 76 3.19 13.98 -17.16
C VAL A 76 2.94 12.96 -16.04
N GLY A 77 2.90 11.67 -16.39
CA GLY A 77 2.52 10.59 -15.47
C GLY A 77 3.53 10.31 -14.36
N GLU A 78 4.84 10.25 -14.64
CA GLU A 78 5.83 9.88 -13.61
C GLU A 78 5.84 10.88 -12.44
N GLN A 79 5.73 12.18 -12.73
CA GLN A 79 5.69 13.21 -11.68
C GLN A 79 4.36 13.21 -10.90
N ILE A 80 3.21 12.96 -11.55
CA ILE A 80 1.90 12.88 -10.89
C ILE A 80 1.77 11.61 -10.04
N ILE A 81 2.29 10.47 -10.52
CA ILE A 81 2.30 9.21 -9.77
C ILE A 81 3.20 9.34 -8.53
N ILE A 82 4.39 9.94 -8.68
CA ILE A 82 5.33 10.16 -7.57
C ILE A 82 4.80 11.20 -6.57
N SER A 83 4.07 12.23 -7.01
CA SER A 83 3.40 13.15 -6.08
C SER A 83 2.22 12.49 -5.38
N GLY A 84 1.42 11.69 -6.10
CA GLY A 84 0.26 10.99 -5.54
C GLY A 84 0.63 9.97 -4.46
N ILE A 85 1.68 9.16 -4.69
CA ILE A 85 2.15 8.17 -3.69
C ILE A 85 2.69 8.82 -2.41
N ASN A 86 3.36 9.98 -2.51
CA ASN A 86 3.85 10.70 -1.33
C ASN A 86 2.72 11.39 -0.56
N GLU A 87 1.67 11.86 -1.24
CA GLU A 87 0.50 12.46 -0.60
C GLU A 87 -0.37 11.41 0.08
N GLU A 88 -0.60 10.25 -0.55
CA GLU A 88 -1.32 9.11 0.04
C GLU A 88 -0.63 8.59 1.31
N LYS A 89 0.70 8.45 1.28
CA LYS A 89 1.48 8.05 2.46
C LYS A 89 1.38 9.05 3.62
N ARG A 90 1.33 10.35 3.31
CA ARG A 90 1.21 11.41 4.33
C ARG A 90 -0.17 11.42 4.98
N ILE A 91 -1.23 11.10 4.22
CA ILE A 91 -2.60 10.93 4.73
C ILE A 91 -2.69 9.67 5.62
N ASP A 92 -2.03 8.57 5.24
CA ASP A 92 -1.97 7.35 6.06
C ASP A 92 -1.28 7.59 7.42
N GLU A 93 -0.16 8.33 7.44
CA GLU A 93 0.55 8.67 8.68
C GLU A 93 -0.30 9.55 9.62
N GLU A 94 -1.01 10.55 9.08
CA GLU A 94 -1.93 11.40 9.85
C GLU A 94 -3.12 10.59 10.41
N THR A 95 -3.64 9.64 9.62
CA THR A 95 -4.72 8.74 10.04
C THR A 95 -4.25 7.80 11.16
N GLU A 96 -3.04 7.24 11.08
CA GLU A 96 -2.47 6.43 12.16
C GLU A 96 -2.28 7.22 13.46
N GLU A 97 -1.82 8.48 13.37
CA GLU A 97 -1.67 9.35 14.53
C GLU A 97 -3.02 9.69 15.17
N GLU A 98 -4.05 9.99 14.38
CA GLU A 98 -5.41 10.19 14.89
C GLU A 98 -5.95 8.94 15.61
N VAL A 99 -5.74 7.74 15.04
CA VAL A 99 -6.19 6.48 15.65
C VAL A 99 -5.44 6.22 16.97
N LYS A 100 -4.14 6.48 17.03
CA LYS A 100 -3.34 6.40 18.27
C LYS A 100 -3.83 7.43 19.31
N PHE A 101 -4.10 8.66 18.90
CA PHE A 101 -4.59 9.71 19.79
C PHE A 101 -5.97 9.38 20.36
N GLN A 102 -6.88 8.86 19.53
CA GLN A 102 -8.20 8.41 19.95
C GLN A 102 -8.13 7.24 20.92
N SER A 103 -7.25 6.27 20.69
CA SER A 103 -7.07 5.12 21.59
C SER A 103 -6.48 5.52 22.94
N ILE A 104 -5.49 6.42 22.98
CA ILE A 104 -4.96 7.00 24.22
C ILE A 104 -6.06 7.78 24.97
N SER A 105 -6.84 8.60 24.27
CA SER A 105 -7.95 9.34 24.87
C SER A 105 -9.01 8.43 25.47
N ARG A 106 -9.36 7.30 24.83
CA ARG A 106 -10.28 6.31 25.40
C ARG A 106 -9.75 5.69 26.69
N ILE A 107 -8.48 5.30 26.72
CA ILE A 107 -7.86 4.74 27.93
C ILE A 107 -7.90 5.77 29.06
N GLN A 108 -7.52 7.03 28.79
CA GLN A 108 -7.56 8.10 29.78
C GLN A 108 -8.99 8.36 30.31
N MET A 109 -10.00 8.23 29.45
CA MET A 109 -11.41 8.37 29.84
C MET A 109 -11.86 7.23 30.77
N GLN A 110 -11.46 5.98 30.50
CA GLN A 110 -11.76 4.82 31.36
C GLN A 110 -11.18 5.01 32.77
N TRP A 111 -9.91 5.40 32.88
CA TRP A 111 -9.25 5.69 34.16
C TRP A 111 -9.95 6.81 34.95
N LYS A 112 -10.42 7.85 34.25
CA LYS A 112 -11.15 8.96 34.88
C LYS A 112 -12.51 8.49 35.42
N LEU A 113 -13.21 7.62 34.70
CA LEU A 113 -14.46 7.01 35.16
C LEU A 113 -14.25 6.10 36.38
N GLU A 114 -13.25 5.21 36.35
CA GLU A 114 -12.92 4.34 37.49
C GLU A 114 -12.57 5.16 38.74
N GLY A 115 -11.79 6.23 38.57
CA GLY A 115 -11.46 7.14 39.66
C GLY A 115 -12.67 7.88 40.24
N MET A 116 -13.68 8.19 39.41
CA MET A 116 -14.94 8.80 39.88
C MET A 116 -15.83 7.79 40.62
N LEU A 117 -15.95 6.56 40.11
CA LEU A 117 -16.64 5.45 40.79
C LEU A 117 -16.04 5.19 42.17
N LYS A 118 -14.72 5.06 42.27
CA LYS A 118 -14.03 4.86 43.55
C LYS A 118 -14.24 6.00 44.55
N LYS A 119 -14.39 7.24 44.05
CA LYS A 119 -14.72 8.40 44.90
C LYS A 119 -16.18 8.39 45.37
N LEU A 120 -17.10 7.86 44.58
CA LEU A 120 -18.51 7.69 44.95
C LEU A 120 -18.65 6.62 46.03
N ASP A 121 -18.00 5.47 45.89
CA ASP A 121 -18.01 4.41 46.92
C ASP A 121 -17.49 4.93 48.26
N ARG A 122 -16.34 5.61 48.26
CA ARG A 122 -15.80 6.27 49.47
C ARG A 122 -16.71 7.34 50.08
N ARG A 123 -17.63 7.92 49.31
CA ARG A 123 -18.62 8.86 49.84
C ARG A 123 -19.81 8.13 50.45
N LEU A 124 -20.26 7.03 49.83
CA LEU A 124 -21.32 6.17 50.36
C LEU A 124 -20.91 5.52 51.69
N GLU A 125 -19.71 4.96 51.75
CA GLU A 125 -19.16 4.31 52.96
C GLU A 125 -19.07 5.29 54.14
N ARG A 126 -18.67 6.55 53.88
CA ARG A 126 -18.67 7.63 54.89
C ARG A 126 -20.07 8.08 55.31
N LEU A 127 -21.08 7.89 54.47
CA LEU A 127 -22.47 8.18 54.81
C LEU A 127 -23.06 7.04 55.65
N GLU A 128 -22.79 5.79 55.30
CA GLU A 128 -23.15 4.61 56.10
C GLU A 128 -22.51 4.65 57.49
N GLU A 129 -21.22 4.97 57.59
CA GLU A 129 -20.51 5.08 58.86
C GLU A 129 -21.09 6.19 59.74
N LYS A 130 -21.50 7.33 59.15
CA LYS A 130 -22.19 8.41 59.86
C LYS A 130 -23.62 8.08 60.27
N LEU A 131 -24.27 7.11 59.61
CA LEU A 131 -25.65 6.71 59.87
C LEU A 131 -25.77 5.53 60.85
N GLY A 132 -24.68 4.86 61.23
CA GLY A 132 -24.64 3.94 62.38
C GLY A 132 -25.56 2.71 62.27
N THR A 133 -25.94 2.28 61.06
CA THR A 133 -26.79 1.09 60.85
C THR A 133 -26.24 0.22 59.72
N THR A 134 -25.97 -1.05 60.07
CA THR A 134 -25.53 -2.16 59.19
C THR A 134 -26.48 -2.41 58.01
N PRO A 135 -25.98 -2.76 56.80
CA PRO A 135 -26.83 -3.02 55.63
C PRO A 135 -27.50 -4.40 55.67
N PRO A 136 -28.76 -4.54 55.19
CA PRO A 136 -29.43 -5.83 55.05
C PRO A 136 -29.18 -6.43 53.66
N HIS A 137 -28.02 -7.04 53.45
CA HIS A 137 -27.81 -7.93 52.30
C HIS A 137 -27.98 -9.41 52.72
N GLU A 138 -29.19 -9.78 53.12
CA GLU A 138 -29.62 -11.19 53.17
C GLU A 138 -31.15 -11.34 52.98
N LYS A 139 -31.72 -10.74 51.93
CA LYS A 139 -33.09 -11.09 51.46
C LYS A 139 -33.23 -10.87 49.95
N ALA A 140 -32.45 -11.57 49.13
CA ALA A 140 -32.74 -11.69 47.71
C ALA A 140 -32.14 -12.97 47.10
N ASP A 141 -32.25 -14.11 47.79
CA ASP A 141 -31.91 -15.42 47.20
C ASP A 141 -32.85 -16.53 47.68
N LYS A 142 -34.17 -16.28 47.72
CA LYS A 142 -35.19 -17.33 47.91
C LYS A 142 -36.51 -16.96 47.26
N THR A 143 -36.54 -16.69 45.96
CA THR A 143 -37.74 -16.98 45.15
C THR A 143 -37.35 -16.97 43.67
N GLN A 144 -37.81 -17.97 42.92
CA GLN A 144 -37.67 -18.15 41.46
C GLN A 144 -36.53 -19.06 40.97
N ILE A 145 -36.45 -20.31 41.47
CA ILE A 145 -36.33 -21.48 40.58
C ILE A 145 -37.18 -22.60 41.18
N LYS A 146 -38.36 -22.82 40.61
CA LYS A 146 -39.12 -24.07 40.69
C LYS A 146 -39.46 -24.47 39.26
#